data_AF-A0A7S0HHT0-F1
#
_entry.id   AF-A0A7S0HHT0-F1
#
_cell.length_a   1.000
_cell.length_b   1.000
_cell.length_c   1.000
_cell.angle_alpha   90.00
_cell.angle_beta   90.00
_cell.angle_gamma   90.00
#
_symmetry.space_group_name_H-M   'P 1'
#
loop_
_entity.id
_entity.type
_entity.pdbx_description
1 polymer ?
#
loop_
_entity_poly.entity_id
_entity_poly.type
_entity_poly.pdbx_seq_one_letter_code
_entity_poly.pdbx_strand_id
1 'polypeptide(L)'
;SRFSTFKMTEVGKVRPRTTLDEMGESGELKRKKAAWCNWIEPGSETFPPEKDRYHLYISYACPWAHRCLILLKLKGLEDAIGFSVVHPTWQYTSPGQDEHIGWMFRDPSDPPVSNLNGYGAFPCTYCIPDTINNAKSVRELYEIAGDKEGKYTVPVLWDKKKKTIVSNE
;
A
#
# COMPACT_ATOMS: atom_id res chain seq x y z
N SER A 1 26.68 -35.55 -24.36
CA SER A 1 26.51 -34.13 -24.01
C SER A 1 25.29 -33.98 -23.10
N ARG A 2 25.50 -33.89 -21.78
CA ARG A 2 24.41 -33.62 -20.82
C ARG A 2 24.08 -32.14 -20.85
N PHE A 3 22.94 -31.76 -21.43
CA PHE A 3 22.35 -30.45 -21.15
C PHE A 3 21.65 -30.53 -19.80
N SER A 4 22.29 -29.92 -18.81
CA SER A 4 21.70 -29.69 -17.48
C SER A 4 20.65 -28.60 -17.64
N THR A 5 19.37 -28.96 -17.57
CA THR A 5 18.26 -28.02 -17.45
C THR A 5 18.40 -27.34 -16.08
N PHE A 6 18.89 -26.11 -16.06
CA PHE A 6 18.78 -25.22 -14.91
C PHE A 6 17.29 -25.06 -14.59
N LYS A 7 16.79 -25.74 -13.55
CA LYS A 7 15.53 -25.36 -12.92
C LYS A 7 15.76 -24.01 -12.27
N MET A 8 15.30 -22.95 -12.92
CA MET A 8 15.03 -21.70 -12.22
C MET A 8 13.98 -22.02 -11.16
N THR A 9 14.37 -21.94 -9.90
CA THR A 9 13.44 -21.93 -8.77
C THR A 9 12.56 -20.70 -8.94
N GLU A 10 11.31 -20.90 -9.37
CA GLU A 10 10.25 -19.92 -9.18
C GLU A 10 10.18 -19.66 -7.67
N VAL A 11 10.69 -18.50 -7.24
CA VAL A 11 10.34 -17.96 -5.93
C VAL A 11 8.84 -17.70 -6.00
N GLY A 12 8.06 -18.55 -5.34
CA GLY A 12 6.61 -18.54 -5.38
C GLY A 12 6.05 -17.14 -5.09
N LYS A 13 5.67 -16.43 -6.15
CA LYS A 13 5.16 -15.07 -6.06
C LYS A 13 3.76 -15.13 -5.47
N VAL A 14 3.51 -14.32 -4.44
CA VAL A 14 2.23 -14.28 -3.73
C VAL A 14 1.14 -13.81 -4.70
N ARG A 15 0.06 -14.58 -4.83
CA ARG A 15 -1.09 -14.20 -5.66
C ARG A 15 -1.77 -12.97 -5.04
N PRO A 16 -1.93 -11.87 -5.80
CA PRO A 16 -2.71 -10.72 -5.33
C PRO A 16 -4.17 -11.11 -5.06
N ARG A 17 -4.72 -10.63 -3.95
CA ARG A 17 -6.10 -10.88 -3.51
C ARG A 17 -6.92 -9.63 -3.57
N THR A 18 -8.19 -9.80 -3.91
CA THR A 18 -9.19 -8.75 -4.03
C THR A 18 -10.33 -8.98 -3.05
N THR A 19 -11.24 -8.00 -2.94
CA THR A 19 -12.45 -8.15 -2.12
C THR A 19 -13.35 -9.31 -2.57
N LEU A 20 -13.30 -9.69 -3.86
CA LEU A 20 -14.06 -10.83 -4.39
C LEU A 20 -13.66 -12.16 -3.73
N ASP A 21 -12.39 -12.29 -3.33
CA ASP A 21 -11.88 -13.47 -2.63
C ASP A 21 -12.38 -13.56 -1.17
N GLU A 22 -13.07 -12.53 -0.67
CA GLU A 22 -13.64 -12.45 0.69
C GLU A 22 -15.18 -12.50 0.70
N MET A 23 -15.83 -12.65 -0.45
CA MET A 23 -17.28 -12.77 -0.54
C MET A 23 -17.68 -14.24 -0.36
N GLY A 24 -18.52 -14.51 0.64
CA GLY A 24 -19.14 -15.81 0.83
C GLY A 24 -20.20 -16.09 -0.24
N GLU A 25 -20.63 -17.35 -0.34
CA GLU A 25 -21.64 -17.78 -1.33
C GLU A 25 -22.98 -17.04 -1.18
N SER A 26 -23.32 -16.56 0.02
CA SER A 26 -24.49 -15.73 0.29
C SER A 26 -24.26 -14.22 0.16
N GLY A 27 -23.10 -13.80 -0.35
CA GLY A 27 -22.75 -12.39 -0.59
C GLY A 27 -22.25 -11.63 0.66
N GLU A 28 -22.11 -12.31 1.80
CA GLU A 28 -21.53 -11.72 2.99
C GLU A 28 -20.02 -11.50 2.83
N LEU A 29 -19.54 -10.32 3.23
CA LEU A 29 -18.11 -10.01 3.22
C LEU A 29 -17.43 -10.57 4.48
N LYS A 30 -16.68 -11.67 4.33
CA LYS A 30 -15.85 -12.25 5.39
C LYS A 30 -14.45 -11.65 5.38
N ARG A 31 -14.31 -10.50 6.03
CA ARG A 31 -13.01 -9.82 6.14
C ARG A 31 -12.00 -10.69 6.87
N LYS A 32 -10.86 -10.96 6.24
CA LYS A 32 -9.72 -11.55 6.92
C LYS A 32 -9.08 -10.53 7.85
N LYS A 33 -8.54 -11.00 8.97
CA LYS A 33 -7.76 -10.18 9.90
C LYS A 33 -6.57 -9.58 9.16
N ALA A 34 -6.26 -8.31 9.44
CA ALA A 34 -5.07 -7.66 8.91
C ALA A 34 -3.81 -8.44 9.28
N ALA A 35 -2.87 -8.53 8.33
CA ALA A 35 -1.61 -9.23 8.51
C ALA A 35 -0.61 -8.40 9.34
N TRP A 36 -0.77 -7.07 9.31
CA TRP A 36 0.11 -6.12 9.97
C TRP A 36 -0.69 -5.37 11.03
N CYS A 37 -0.54 -5.76 12.29
CA CYS A 37 -1.26 -5.18 13.43
C CYS A 37 -0.33 -4.84 14.61
N ASN A 38 0.87 -4.34 14.32
CA ASN A 38 1.79 -3.89 15.37
C ASN A 38 1.45 -2.47 15.81
N TRP A 39 1.95 -2.09 16.99
CA TRP A 39 1.69 -0.80 17.61
C TRP A 39 2.97 0.01 17.78
N ILE A 40 2.84 1.34 17.70
CA ILE A 40 3.89 2.26 18.13
C ILE A 40 3.65 2.60 19.59
N GLU A 41 4.55 2.19 20.47
CA GLU A 41 4.32 2.26 21.93
C GLU A 41 5.58 2.73 22.67
N PRO A 42 5.44 3.59 23.70
CA PRO A 42 6.57 3.95 24.57
C PRO A 42 7.22 2.71 25.19
N GLY A 43 8.54 2.62 25.14
CA GLY A 43 9.29 1.47 25.66
C GLY A 43 9.30 0.24 24.76
N SER A 44 8.63 0.26 23.61
CA SER A 44 8.75 -0.79 22.60
C SER A 44 10.17 -0.82 22.04
N GLU A 45 10.82 -1.98 22.09
CA GLU A 45 12.10 -2.19 21.39
C GLU A 45 11.89 -2.26 19.87
N THR A 46 10.69 -2.68 19.45
CA THR A 46 10.40 -2.92 18.04
C THR A 46 10.00 -1.61 17.33
N PHE A 47 9.01 -0.91 17.87
CA PHE A 47 8.43 0.30 17.29
C PHE A 47 8.21 1.38 18.37
N PRO A 48 9.28 2.00 18.90
CA PRO A 48 9.18 3.13 19.81
C PRO A 48 8.70 4.40 19.07
N PRO A 49 7.95 5.30 19.72
CA PRO A 49 7.58 6.59 19.15
C PRO A 49 8.82 7.46 18.95
N GLU A 50 9.14 7.77 17.70
CA GLU A 50 10.29 8.57 17.31
C GLU A 50 9.90 9.57 16.22
N LYS A 51 10.32 10.83 16.37
CA LYS A 51 10.13 11.86 15.36
C LYS A 51 10.86 11.44 14.08
N ASP A 52 10.24 11.70 12.92
CA ASP A 52 10.81 11.45 11.61
C ASP A 52 11.16 9.97 11.34
N ARG A 53 10.62 9.02 12.10
CA ARG A 53 10.79 7.57 11.85
C ARG A 53 9.67 6.97 11.03
N TYR A 54 8.44 7.42 11.24
CA TYR A 54 7.25 6.81 10.65
C TYR A 54 6.74 7.61 9.46
N HIS A 55 6.10 6.92 8.52
CA HIS A 55 5.47 7.52 7.35
C HIS A 55 4.12 6.87 7.10
N LEU A 56 3.13 7.66 6.68
CA LEU A 56 1.77 7.19 6.43
C LEU A 56 1.46 7.21 4.94
N TYR A 57 1.02 6.10 4.36
CA TYR A 57 0.51 6.06 2.99
C TYR A 57 -1.02 6.01 3.00
N ILE A 58 -1.67 6.93 2.30
CA ILE A 58 -3.13 7.07 2.28
C ILE A 58 -3.67 7.26 0.87
N SER A 59 -4.99 7.08 0.74
CA SER A 59 -5.79 7.61 -0.37
C SER A 59 -6.88 8.51 0.21
N TYR A 60 -7.07 9.70 -0.37
CA TYR A 60 -8.21 10.55 -0.01
C TYR A 60 -9.56 9.90 -0.32
N ALA A 61 -9.62 8.97 -1.27
CA ALA A 61 -10.84 8.25 -1.61
C ALA A 61 -11.18 7.12 -0.62
N CYS A 62 -10.24 6.70 0.24
CA CYS A 62 -10.46 5.61 1.18
C CYS A 62 -10.94 6.14 2.54
N PRO A 63 -12.15 5.80 3.01
CA PRO A 63 -12.66 6.31 4.29
C PRO A 63 -11.86 5.81 5.51
N TRP A 64 -11.12 4.71 5.36
CA TRP A 64 -10.32 4.12 6.44
C TRP A 64 -9.03 4.91 6.58
N ALA A 65 -8.33 5.14 5.46
CA ALA A 65 -7.12 5.95 5.42
C ALA A 65 -7.40 7.42 5.78
N HIS A 66 -8.59 7.93 5.44
CA HIS A 66 -8.98 9.28 5.79
C HIS A 66 -9.10 9.49 7.31
N ARG A 67 -9.52 8.47 8.08
CA ARG A 67 -9.52 8.55 9.56
C ARG A 67 -8.11 8.75 10.12
N CYS A 68 -7.12 8.05 9.59
CA CYS A 68 -5.73 8.19 10.01
C CYS A 68 -5.22 9.62 9.74
N LEU A 69 -5.52 10.18 8.57
CA LEU A 69 -5.13 11.55 8.25
C LEU A 69 -5.82 12.59 9.16
N ILE A 70 -7.12 12.42 9.44
CA ILE A 70 -7.85 13.29 10.37
C ILE A 70 -7.19 13.27 11.74
N LEU A 71 -6.86 12.08 12.27
CA LEU A 71 -6.19 11.97 13.57
C LEU A 71 -4.79 12.58 13.55
N LEU A 72 -4.01 12.35 12.50
CA LEU A 72 -2.67 12.93 12.33
C LEU A 72 -2.73 14.47 12.43
N LYS A 73 -3.70 15.10 11.75
CA LYS A 73 -3.92 16.55 11.78
C LYS A 73 -4.46 17.05 13.12
N LEU A 74 -5.47 16.39 13.68
CA LEU A 74 -6.05 16.79 14.97
C LEU A 74 -5.06 16.69 16.13
N LYS A 75 -4.09 15.78 16.04
CA LYS A 75 -3.04 15.61 17.05
C LYS A 75 -1.78 16.44 16.77
N GLY A 76 -1.74 17.21 15.67
CA GLY A 76 -0.58 18.01 15.29
C GLY A 76 0.68 17.17 15.06
N LEU A 77 0.53 15.95 14.53
CA LEU A 77 1.64 15.01 14.32
C LEU A 77 2.31 15.15 12.94
N GLU A 78 1.91 16.14 12.15
CA GLU A 78 2.41 16.38 10.80
C GLU A 78 3.91 16.73 10.72
N ASP A 79 4.46 17.29 11.80
CA ASP A 79 5.91 17.54 11.91
C ASP A 79 6.71 16.29 12.29
N ALA A 80 6.05 15.21 12.69
CA ALA A 80 6.69 13.98 13.17
C ALA A 80 6.46 12.78 12.23
N ILE A 81 5.31 12.75 11.56
CA ILE A 81 4.87 11.66 10.68
C ILE A 81 4.56 12.27 9.31
N GLY A 82 5.47 12.06 8.35
CA GLY A 82 5.22 12.39 6.96
C GLY A 82 4.14 11.49 6.36
N PHE A 83 3.55 11.92 5.24
CA PHE A 83 2.60 11.08 4.53
C PHE A 83 2.70 11.25 3.00
N SER A 84 2.33 10.19 2.29
CA SER A 84 2.20 10.16 0.82
C SER A 84 0.77 9.78 0.44
N VAL A 85 0.33 10.25 -0.72
CA VAL A 85 -1.05 10.15 -1.18
C VAL A 85 -1.06 9.48 -2.55
N VAL A 86 -1.70 8.32 -2.62
CA VAL A 86 -1.92 7.60 -3.87
C VAL A 86 -3.06 8.22 -4.68
N HIS A 87 -3.02 7.98 -5.98
CA HIS A 87 -4.08 8.39 -6.90
C HIS A 87 -5.39 7.62 -6.61
N PRO A 88 -6.57 8.27 -6.67
CA PRO A 88 -7.86 7.63 -6.37
C PRO A 88 -8.26 6.55 -7.37
N THR A 89 -7.79 6.65 -8.62
CA THR A 89 -8.07 5.68 -9.69
C THR A 89 -7.04 4.57 -9.68
N TRP A 90 -7.49 3.33 -9.48
CA TRP A 90 -6.64 2.15 -9.54
C TRP A 90 -6.15 1.86 -10.96
N GLN A 91 -4.94 1.31 -11.07
CA GLN A 91 -4.32 0.87 -12.32
C GLN A 91 -3.54 -0.44 -12.09
N TYR A 92 -3.06 -1.05 -13.17
CA TYR A 92 -2.18 -2.21 -13.10
C TYR A 92 -0.92 -1.90 -12.28
N THR A 93 -0.74 -2.68 -11.21
CA THR A 93 0.38 -2.52 -10.26
C THR A 93 1.66 -3.22 -10.71
N SER A 94 1.54 -4.23 -11.58
CA SER A 94 2.70 -4.86 -12.23
C SER A 94 2.38 -5.22 -13.69
N PRO A 95 2.35 -4.20 -14.58
CA PRO A 95 2.02 -4.39 -15.99
C PRO A 95 2.93 -5.44 -16.65
N GLY A 96 2.33 -6.38 -17.37
CA GLY A 96 3.05 -7.45 -18.07
C GLY A 96 3.49 -8.62 -17.18
N GLN A 97 3.27 -8.56 -15.87
CA GLN A 97 3.51 -9.70 -14.97
C GLN A 97 2.22 -10.34 -14.50
N ASP A 98 1.22 -9.54 -14.13
CA ASP A 98 -0.12 -10.01 -13.77
C ASP A 98 -1.19 -8.92 -13.99
N GLU A 99 -2.44 -9.29 -13.75
CA GLU A 99 -3.62 -8.42 -13.96
C GLU A 99 -4.02 -7.65 -12.70
N HIS A 100 -3.19 -7.63 -11.64
CA HIS A 100 -3.59 -6.97 -10.39
C HIS A 100 -3.65 -5.45 -10.55
N ILE A 101 -4.82 -4.91 -10.20
CA ILE A 101 -5.15 -3.49 -10.26
C ILE A 101 -5.29 -2.95 -8.84
N GLY A 102 -4.64 -1.82 -8.56
CA GLY A 102 -4.65 -1.24 -7.23
C GLY A 102 -4.12 0.19 -7.17
N TRP A 103 -3.78 0.62 -5.96
CA TRP A 103 -3.33 1.97 -5.64
C TRP A 103 -1.96 2.28 -6.25
N MET A 104 -1.88 3.41 -6.97
CA MET A 104 -0.67 3.88 -7.63
C MET A 104 -0.21 5.23 -7.07
N PHE A 105 1.10 5.41 -6.94
CA PHE A 105 1.69 6.72 -6.75
C PHE A 105 1.80 7.45 -8.10
N ARG A 106 1.49 8.74 -8.08
CA ARG A 106 1.57 9.64 -9.23
C ARG A 106 2.22 10.94 -8.83
N ASP A 107 2.90 11.58 -9.76
CA ASP A 107 3.39 12.93 -9.59
C ASP A 107 2.23 13.94 -9.78
N PRO A 108 2.18 15.05 -9.02
CA PRO A 108 1.16 16.09 -9.23
C PRO A 108 1.11 16.65 -10.66
N SER A 109 2.24 16.59 -11.37
CA SER A 109 2.38 17.04 -12.76
C SER A 109 2.00 15.98 -13.81
N ASP A 110 1.74 14.74 -13.40
CA ASP A 110 1.30 13.68 -14.30
C ASP A 110 -0.05 14.03 -14.94
N PRO A 111 -0.31 13.59 -16.20
CA PRO A 111 -1.61 13.76 -16.82
C PRO A 111 -2.72 13.07 -16.02
N PRO A 112 -3.97 13.54 -16.12
CA PRO A 112 -5.11 12.89 -15.48
C PRO A 112 -5.21 11.41 -15.83
N VAL A 113 -5.59 10.60 -14.86
CA VAL A 113 -5.70 9.14 -15.02
C VAL A 113 -7.16 8.75 -15.17
N SER A 114 -7.47 8.06 -16.27
CA SER A 114 -8.78 7.46 -16.50
C SER A 114 -8.90 6.10 -15.83
N ASN A 115 -10.10 5.73 -15.38
CA ASN A 115 -10.33 4.36 -14.93
C ASN A 115 -10.24 3.39 -16.12
N LEU A 116 -10.07 2.10 -15.80
CA LEU A 116 -9.86 1.06 -16.81
C LEU A 116 -11.07 0.81 -17.71
N ASN A 117 -12.24 1.28 -17.30
CA ASN A 117 -13.46 1.24 -18.11
C ASN A 117 -13.60 2.46 -19.05
N GLY A 118 -12.65 3.41 -19.00
CA GLY A 118 -12.62 4.60 -19.85
C GLY A 118 -13.54 5.75 -19.41
N TYR A 119 -14.17 5.66 -18.24
CA TYR A 119 -15.14 6.67 -17.79
C TYR A 119 -14.50 7.71 -16.87
N GLY A 120 -14.33 8.93 -17.38
CA GLY A 120 -13.80 10.06 -16.62
C GLY A 120 -12.30 9.93 -16.35
N ALA A 121 -11.66 11.07 -16.12
CA ALA A 121 -10.25 11.18 -15.76
C ALA A 121 -10.12 12.06 -14.52
N PHE A 122 -9.33 11.59 -13.54
CA PHE A 122 -9.11 12.33 -12.30
C PHE A 122 -7.70 12.95 -12.34
N PRO A 123 -7.55 14.21 -11.90
CA PRO A 123 -6.25 14.88 -11.92
C PRO A 123 -5.34 14.34 -10.82
N CYS A 124 -4.04 14.34 -11.08
CA CYS A 124 -3.02 13.92 -10.12
C CYS A 124 -2.64 15.02 -9.11
N THR A 125 -3.22 16.22 -9.21
CA THR A 125 -2.83 17.43 -8.45
C THR A 125 -2.74 17.25 -6.93
N TYR A 126 -3.51 16.33 -6.35
CA TYR A 126 -3.53 16.06 -4.90
C TYR A 126 -2.73 14.82 -4.50
N CYS A 127 -2.05 14.17 -5.44
CA CYS A 127 -1.16 13.06 -5.13
C CYS A 127 0.10 13.59 -4.46
N ILE A 128 0.69 12.78 -3.59
CA ILE A 128 1.99 13.03 -2.99
C ILE A 128 2.77 11.75 -3.24
N PRO A 129 3.77 11.75 -4.16
CA PRO A 129 4.49 10.55 -4.52
C PRO A 129 5.25 9.98 -3.31
N ASP A 130 5.59 8.71 -3.39
CA ASP A 130 6.45 8.09 -2.38
C ASP A 130 7.90 8.57 -2.55
N THR A 131 8.35 9.45 -1.67
CA THR A 131 9.76 9.90 -1.62
C THR A 131 10.62 9.06 -0.68
N ILE A 132 10.02 8.08 0.02
CA ILE A 132 10.70 7.25 1.03
C ILE A 132 11.28 6.01 0.37
N ASN A 133 10.48 5.27 -0.40
CA ASN A 133 10.92 4.06 -1.10
C ASN A 133 10.96 4.23 -2.62
N ASN A 134 10.47 5.34 -3.17
CA ASN A 134 10.28 5.57 -4.60
C ASN A 134 9.36 4.51 -5.27
N ALA A 135 8.44 3.93 -4.50
CA ALA A 135 7.50 2.94 -4.99
C ALA A 135 6.53 3.56 -6.02
N LYS A 136 6.14 2.78 -7.03
CA LYS A 136 5.12 3.19 -8.02
C LYS A 136 3.72 2.73 -7.64
N SER A 137 3.61 1.73 -6.79
CA SER A 137 2.34 1.19 -6.30
C SER A 137 2.38 0.86 -4.81
N VAL A 138 1.21 0.79 -4.16
CA VAL A 138 1.13 0.30 -2.77
C VAL A 138 1.56 -1.16 -2.67
N ARG A 139 1.31 -1.94 -3.71
CA ARG A 139 1.79 -3.33 -3.81
C ARG A 139 3.30 -3.42 -3.59
N GLU A 140 4.08 -2.56 -4.22
CA GLU A 140 5.54 -2.55 -4.05
C GLU A 140 5.95 -2.33 -2.58
N LEU A 141 5.23 -1.49 -1.81
CA LEU A 141 5.51 -1.32 -0.38
C LEU A 141 5.33 -2.63 0.40
N TYR A 142 4.26 -3.37 0.11
CA TYR A 142 4.02 -4.68 0.71
C TYR A 142 5.05 -5.71 0.27
N GLU A 143 5.45 -5.71 -1.01
CA GLU A 143 6.51 -6.58 -1.51
C GLU A 143 7.86 -6.28 -0.83
N ILE A 144 8.21 -4.99 -0.65
CA ILE A 144 9.41 -4.56 0.11
C ILE A 144 9.34 -5.07 1.55
N ALA A 145 8.17 -5.00 2.19
CA ALA A 145 7.97 -5.50 3.54
C ALA A 145 7.98 -7.04 3.65
N GLY A 146 8.01 -7.77 2.53
CA GLY A 146 8.00 -9.23 2.50
C GLY A 146 6.61 -9.84 2.72
N ASP A 147 5.56 -9.15 2.26
CA ASP A 147 4.18 -9.61 2.37
C ASP A 147 3.95 -10.97 1.71
N LYS A 148 3.16 -11.81 2.39
CA LYS A 148 2.80 -13.17 1.94
C LYS A 148 1.31 -13.35 1.66
N GLU A 149 0.54 -12.29 1.85
CA GLU A 149 -0.92 -12.32 1.88
C GLU A 149 -1.55 -11.77 0.59
N GLY A 150 -0.85 -10.89 -0.11
CA GLY A 150 -1.27 -10.36 -1.41
C GLY A 150 -2.42 -9.36 -1.34
N LYS A 151 -2.77 -8.85 -0.16
CA LYS A 151 -3.86 -7.87 0.02
C LYS A 151 -3.29 -6.48 0.26
N TYR A 152 -3.16 -5.72 -0.81
CA TYR A 152 -2.48 -4.42 -0.81
C TYR A 152 -3.46 -3.29 -0.56
N THR A 153 -3.50 -2.77 0.67
CA THR A 153 -4.50 -1.80 1.13
C THR A 153 -3.88 -0.48 1.58
N VAL A 154 -4.73 0.54 1.71
CA VAL A 154 -4.44 1.75 2.47
C VAL A 154 -5.45 1.86 3.62
N PRO A 155 -5.08 2.40 4.80
CA PRO A 155 -3.80 3.04 5.13
C PRO A 155 -2.64 2.04 5.28
N VAL A 156 -1.40 2.55 5.17
CA VAL A 156 -0.19 1.81 5.56
C VAL A 156 0.65 2.72 6.45
N LEU A 157 0.89 2.28 7.69
CA LEU A 157 1.85 2.89 8.58
C LEU A 157 3.21 2.21 8.40
N TRP A 158 4.21 2.96 7.98
CA TRP A 158 5.52 2.48 7.57
C TRP A 158 6.62 2.91 8.53
N ASP A 159 7.55 2.01 8.83
CA ASP A 159 8.78 2.31 9.57
C ASP A 159 9.94 2.51 8.59
N LYS A 160 10.45 3.74 8.51
CA LYS A 160 11.56 4.09 7.61
C LYS A 160 12.88 3.43 8.01
N LYS A 161 13.11 3.17 9.30
CA LYS A 161 14.36 2.55 9.78
C LYS A 161 14.39 1.07 9.45
N LYS A 162 13.29 0.37 9.71
CA LYS A 162 13.17 -1.07 9.47
C LYS A 162 12.74 -1.43 8.05
N LYS A 163 12.31 -0.45 7.25
CA LYS A 163 11.78 -0.62 5.89
C LYS A 163 10.67 -1.68 5.83
N THR A 164 9.69 -1.55 6.73
CA THR A 164 8.60 -2.50 6.85
C THR A 164 7.30 -1.83 7.25
N ILE A 165 6.19 -2.56 7.11
CA ILE A 165 4.87 -2.12 7.53
C ILE A 165 4.74 -2.36 9.05
N VAL A 166 4.36 -1.32 9.78
CA VAL A 166 3.99 -1.42 11.20
C VAL A 166 2.57 -1.94 11.31
N SER A 167 1.63 -1.23 10.68
CA SER A 167 0.21 -1.55 10.68
C SER A 167 -0.42 -1.21 9.33
N ASN A 168 -1.43 -1.98 8.94
CA ASN A 168 -2.33 -1.66 7.82
C ASN A 168 -3.81 -1.65 8.24
N GLU A 169 -4.07 -1.49 9.54
CA GLU A 169 -5.38 -1.27 10.17
C GLU A 169 -5.45 0.12 10.79
#